data_AF-A0A2V5XHJ5-F1
#
_entry.id   AF-A0A2V5XHJ5-F1
#
_cell.length_a   1.000
_cell.length_b   1.000
_cell.length_c   1.000
_cell.angle_alpha   90.00
_cell.angle_beta   90.00
_cell.angle_gamma   90.00
#
_symmetry.space_group_name_H-M   'P 1'
#
loop_
_entity.id
_entity.type
_entity.pdbx_description
1 polymer ?
#
loop_
_entity_poly.entity_id
_entity_poly.type
_entity_poly.pdbx_seq_one_letter_code
_entity_poly.pdbx_strand_id
1 'polypeptide(L)'
;GTPVVAFRVGGIPEAAPEGKASILCAPQDGAALIKTITRLRNSAQLREKLGEAGRETVRVRNQLNSFSDLFQEVYRECVSSRENAPRKQSALIR
;
A
#
# COMPACT_ATOMS: atom_id res chain seq x y z
N GLY A 1 -2.30 -10.43 13.01
CA GLY A 1 -2.98 -9.30 12.36
C GLY A 1 -4.37 -9.75 11.95
N THR A 2 -5.11 -8.88 11.25
CA THR A 2 -6.45 -9.20 10.74
C THR A 2 -6.34 -9.58 9.26
N PRO A 3 -6.93 -10.70 8.81
CA PRO A 3 -6.95 -11.06 7.38
C PRO A 3 -7.62 -9.99 6.52
N VAL A 4 -7.11 -9.78 5.31
CA VAL A 4 -7.67 -8.82 4.35
C VAL A 4 -8.37 -9.54 3.21
N VAL A 5 -9.62 -9.18 2.98
CA VAL A 5 -10.35 -9.51 1.75
C VAL A 5 -10.83 -8.21 1.12
N ALA A 6 -10.50 -8.00 -0.15
CA ALA A 6 -10.81 -6.75 -0.84
C ALA A 6 -10.99 -6.98 -2.34
N PHE A 7 -11.49 -5.97 -3.05
CA PHE A 7 -11.53 -5.98 -4.51
C PHE A 7 -10.19 -5.54 -5.11
N ARG A 8 -9.86 -6.06 -6.29
CA ARG A 8 -8.69 -5.66 -7.07
C ARG A 8 -8.91 -4.29 -7.74
N VAL A 9 -8.92 -3.22 -6.94
CA VAL A 9 -9.14 -1.84 -7.39
C VAL A 9 -8.14 -0.88 -6.76
N GLY A 10 -7.81 0.21 -7.47
CA GLY A 10 -6.90 1.25 -6.98
C GLY A 10 -5.55 0.71 -6.49
N GLY A 11 -5.06 1.26 -5.38
CA GLY A 11 -3.80 0.84 -4.73
C GLY A 11 -3.91 -0.44 -3.88
N ILE A 12 -5.05 -1.12 -3.86
CA ILE A 12 -5.24 -2.32 -3.01
C ILE A 12 -4.27 -3.45 -3.36
N PRO A 13 -4.00 -3.78 -4.64
CA PRO A 13 -3.05 -4.84 -4.98
C PRO A 13 -1.61 -4.55 -4.53
N GLU A 14 -1.25 -3.26 -4.43
CA GLU A 14 0.04 -2.81 -3.92
C GLU A 14 0.09 -2.90 -2.39
N ALA A 15 -0.93 -2.35 -1.71
CA ALA A 15 -1.02 -2.33 -0.25
C ALA A 15 -1.20 -3.73 0.36
N ALA A 16 -1.89 -4.63 -0.35
CA ALA A 16 -2.22 -5.98 0.09
C ALA A 16 -2.03 -6.99 -1.04
N PRO A 17 -0.78 -7.40 -1.34
CA PRO A 17 -0.49 -8.29 -2.46
C PRO A 17 -1.11 -9.69 -2.31
N GLU A 18 -1.70 -10.15 -3.42
CA GLU A 18 -2.48 -11.39 -3.50
C GLU A 18 -1.64 -12.63 -3.14
N GLY A 19 -2.27 -13.59 -2.44
CA GLY A 19 -1.68 -14.91 -2.16
C GLY A 19 -0.67 -14.97 -1.01
N LYS A 20 -0.15 -13.83 -0.53
CA LYS A 20 0.70 -13.78 0.68
C LYS A 20 -0.12 -13.52 1.94
N ALA A 21 -0.81 -12.39 1.98
CA ALA A 21 -1.51 -11.92 3.19
C ALA A 21 -2.99 -11.57 2.96
N SER A 22 -3.42 -11.51 1.70
CA SER A 22 -4.74 -11.06 1.29
C SER A 22 -5.34 -11.98 0.23
N ILE A 23 -6.66 -11.91 0.12
CA ILE A 23 -7.43 -12.54 -0.95
C ILE A 23 -8.13 -11.42 -1.73
N LEU A 24 -7.84 -11.31 -3.03
CA LEU A 24 -8.38 -10.24 -3.86
C LEU A 24 -9.46 -10.78 -4.82
N CYS A 25 -10.67 -10.25 -4.68
CA CYS A 25 -11.79 -10.56 -5.57
C CYS A 25 -11.78 -9.66 -6.80
N ALA A 26 -12.44 -10.10 -7.88
CA ALA A 26 -12.66 -9.25 -9.05
C ALA A 26 -13.51 -8.02 -8.66
N PRO A 27 -13.31 -6.85 -9.31
CA PRO A 27 -14.12 -5.67 -9.06
C PRO A 27 -15.62 -5.98 -9.18
N GLN A 28 -16.41 -5.47 -8.22
CA GLN A 28 -17.86 -5.64 -8.15
C GLN A 28 -18.37 -7.10 -8.01
N ASP A 29 -17.49 -8.08 -7.81
CA ASP A 29 -17.88 -9.46 -7.56
C ASP A 29 -18.23 -9.69 -6.08
N GLY A 30 -19.42 -9.21 -5.70
CA GLY A 30 -19.94 -9.35 -4.34
C GLY A 30 -20.10 -10.81 -3.90
N ALA A 31 -20.41 -11.72 -4.84
CA ALA A 31 -20.56 -13.13 -4.55
C ALA A 31 -19.22 -13.77 -4.12
N ALA A 32 -18.13 -13.47 -4.83
CA ALA A 32 -16.80 -13.93 -4.44
C ALA A 32 -16.35 -13.35 -3.10
N LEU A 33 -16.68 -12.09 -2.82
CA LEU A 33 -16.37 -11.44 -1.55
C LEU A 33 -17.06 -12.14 -0.37
N ILE A 34 -18.38 -12.36 -0.47
CA ILE A 34 -19.18 -13.05 0.55
C ILE A 34 -18.67 -14.47 0.78
N LYS A 35 -18.40 -15.21 -0.30
CA LYS A 35 -17.85 -16.57 -0.24
C LYS A 35 -16.54 -16.60 0.54
N THR A 36 -15.66 -15.64 0.27
CA THR A 36 -14.33 -15.57 0.89
C THR A 36 -14.41 -15.21 2.37
N ILE A 37 -15.23 -14.20 2.73
CA ILE A 37 -15.45 -13.81 4.13
C ILE A 37 -16.08 -14.97 4.92
N THR A 38 -17.04 -15.69 4.33
CA THR A 38 -17.66 -16.87 4.94
C THR A 38 -16.63 -17.98 5.18
N ARG A 39 -15.74 -18.23 4.22
CA ARG A 39 -14.64 -19.19 4.38
C ARG A 39 -13.73 -18.81 5.55
N LEU A 40 -13.39 -17.53 5.69
CA LEU A 40 -12.57 -17.04 6.80
C LEU A 40 -13.28 -17.15 8.14
N ARG A 41 -14.57 -16.82 8.21
CA ARG A 41 -15.37 -16.96 9.42
C ARG A 41 -15.35 -18.40 9.94
N ASN A 42 -15.41 -19.37 9.02
CA ASN A 42 -15.51 -20.79 9.36
C ASN A 42 -14.14 -21.49 9.54
N SER A 43 -13.01 -20.81 9.36
CA SER A 43 -11.67 -21.40 9.51
C SER A 43 -10.74 -20.52 10.34
N ALA A 44 -10.50 -20.90 11.59
CA ALA A 44 -9.56 -20.21 12.47
C ALA A 44 -8.12 -20.26 11.93
N GLN A 45 -7.72 -21.43 11.43
CA GLN A 45 -6.38 -21.66 10.87
C GLN A 45 -6.09 -20.73 9.69
N LEU A 46 -7.07 -20.53 8.80
CA LEU A 46 -6.90 -19.63 7.66
C LEU A 46 -6.79 -18.17 8.11
N ARG A 47 -7.53 -17.77 9.16
CA ARG A 47 -7.41 -16.43 9.74
C ARG A 47 -6.04 -16.20 10.37
N GLU A 48 -5.53 -17.17 11.11
CA GLU A 48 -4.19 -17.07 11.72
C GLU A 48 -3.12 -16.95 10.65
N LYS A 49 -3.12 -17.86 9.66
CA LYS A 49 -2.14 -17.86 8.56
C LYS A 49 -2.08 -16.52 7.83
N LEU A 50 -3.24 -16.00 7.40
CA LEU A 50 -3.29 -14.73 6.66
C LEU A 50 -2.99 -13.54 7.57
N GLY A 51 -3.46 -13.57 8.82
CA GLY A 51 -3.21 -12.52 9.80
C GLY A 51 -1.74 -12.41 10.20
N GLU A 52 -1.00 -13.52 10.21
CA GLU A 52 0.43 -13.56 10.46
C GLU A 52 1.23 -13.07 9.25
N ALA A 53 0.91 -13.58 8.05
CA ALA A 53 1.55 -13.11 6.82
C ALA A 53 1.31 -11.61 6.57
N GLY A 54 0.14 -11.08 6.93
CA GLY A 54 -0.15 -9.65 6.87
C GLY A 54 0.68 -8.83 7.86
N ARG A 55 0.87 -9.35 9.08
CA ARG A 55 1.72 -8.70 10.07
C ARG A 55 3.17 -8.60 9.59
N GLU A 56 3.70 -9.68 9.02
CA GLU A 56 5.06 -9.68 8.49
C GLU A 56 5.20 -8.75 7.27
N THR A 57 4.18 -8.72 6.40
CA THR A 57 4.17 -7.81 5.24
C THR A 57 4.30 -6.35 5.67
N VAL A 58 3.55 -5.92 6.69
CA VAL A 58 3.61 -4.56 7.23
C VAL A 58 4.96 -4.31 7.91
N ARG A 59 5.48 -5.27 8.68
CA ARG A 59 6.79 -5.17 9.35
C ARG A 59 7.94 -4.92 8.39
N VAL A 60 7.87 -5.50 7.19
CA VAL A 60 8.90 -5.35 6.15
C VAL A 60 8.67 -4.11 5.29
N ARG A 61 7.43 -3.87 4.82
CA ARG A 61 7.15 -2.81 3.84
C ARG A 61 6.91 -1.43 4.44
N ASN A 62 6.35 -1.34 5.64
CA ASN A 62 5.85 -0.09 6.22
C ASN A 62 6.65 0.30 7.46
N GLN A 63 7.97 0.11 7.44
CA GLN A 63 8.83 0.64 8.49
C GLN A 63 8.78 2.18 8.45
N LEU A 64 8.02 2.75 9.39
CA LEU A 64 7.73 4.19 9.50
C LEU A 64 9.00 5.06 9.42
N ASN A 65 10.09 4.60 10.03
CA ASN A 65 11.37 5.31 10.02
C ASN A 65 11.95 5.38 8.59
N SER A 66 11.99 4.25 7.88
CA SER A 66 12.56 4.17 6.53
C SER A 66 11.78 5.00 5.50
N PHE A 67 10.46 5.12 5.65
CA PHE A 67 9.64 5.93 4.75
C PHE A 67 9.86 7.44 4.97
N SER A 68 9.94 7.87 6.22
CA SER A 68 10.14 9.28 6.58
C SER A 68 11.51 9.78 6.11
N ASP A 69 12.55 8.96 6.31
CA ASP A 69 13.90 9.26 5.85
C ASP A 69 13.97 9.39 4.32
N LEU A 70 13.34 8.45 3.60
CA LEU A 70 13.29 8.49 2.13
C LEU A 70 12.56 9.74 1.61
N PHE A 71 11.43 10.09 2.22
CA PHE A 71 10.71 11.31 1.87
C PHE A 71 11.55 12.56 2.14
N GLN A 72 12.23 12.64 3.28
CA GLN A 72 13.12 13.75 3.59
C GLN A 72 14.24 13.88 2.55
N GLU A 73 14.83 12.77 2.09
CA GLU A 73 15.87 12.80 1.07
C GLU A 73 15.33 13.37 -0.25
N VAL A 74 14.16 12.91 -0.71
CA VAL A 74 13.51 13.45 -1.91
C VAL A 74 13.26 14.96 -1.78
N TYR A 75 12.79 15.44 -0.62
CA TYR A 75 12.63 16.88 -0.38
C TYR A 75 13.97 17.62 -0.45
N ARG A 76 15.03 17.07 0.14
CA ARG A 76 16.37 17.66 0.13
C ARG A 76 16.95 17.74 -1.29
N GLU A 77 16.78 16.69 -2.09
CA GLU A 77 17.16 16.68 -3.51
C GLU A 77 16.41 17.73 -4.31
N CYS A 78 15.09 17.89 -4.08
CA CYS A 78 14.28 18.89 -4.77
C CYS A 78 14.74 20.33 -4.44
N VAL A 79 15.04 20.61 -3.17
CA VAL A 79 15.56 21.91 -2.74
C VAL A 79 16.92 22.19 -3.38
N SER A 80 17.85 21.23 -3.30
CA SER A 80 19.21 21.37 -3.84
C SER A 80 19.20 21.53 -5.36
N SER A 81 18.32 20.82 -6.05
CA SER A 81 18.15 20.93 -7.51
C SER A 81 17.61 22.30 -7.93
N ARG A 82 16.75 22.91 -7.10
CA ARG A 82 16.20 24.25 -7.36
C ARG A 82 17.24 25.35 -7.13
N GLU A 83 18.12 25.20 -6.16
CA GLU A 83 19.22 26.15 -5.92
C GLU A 83 20.24 26.13 -7.07
N ASN A 84 20.47 24.96 -7.67
CA ASN A 84 21.39 24.78 -8.79
C ASN A 84 20.76 25.05 -10.18
N ALA A 85 19.44 25.22 -10.26
CA ALA A 85 18.76 25.55 -11.52
C ALA A 85 18.75 27.07 -11.75
N PRO A 86 19.02 27.56 -12.97
CA PRO A 86 18.88 28.97 -13.29
C PRO A 86 17.44 29.40 -13.01
N ARG A 87 17.26 30.40 -12.13
CA ARG A 87 15.93 30.95 -11.82
C ARG A 87 15.26 31.37 -13.12
N LYS A 88 14.13 30.74 -13.46
CA LYS A 88 13.26 31.25 -14.53
C LYS A 88 12.80 32.64 -14.11
N GLN A 89 13.31 33.67 -14.77
CA GLN A 89 12.88 35.04 -14.56
C GLN A 89 11.40 35.10 -14.95
N SER A 90 10.54 35.47 -14.01
CA SER A 90 9.12 35.63 -14.31
C SER A 90 9.00 36.68 -15.40
N ALA A 91 8.52 36.28 -16.58
CA ALA A 91 8.10 37.19 -17.63
C ALA A 91 6.90 37.99 -17.10
N LEU A 92 7.18 39.02 -16.31
CA LEU A 92 6.24 40.06 -15.99
C LEU A 92 6.01 40.84 -17.29
N ILE A 93 4.87 40.52 -17.88
CA ILE A 93 4.22 41.17 -19.01
C ILE A 93 4.32 42.70 -18.80
N ARG A 94 4.93 43.38 -19.76
CA ARG A 94 4.75 44.81 -20.02
C ARG A 94 4.26 44.96 -21.46
#